data_AF-A0A938PE49-F1
#
_entry.id   AF-A0A938PE49-F1
#
_cell.length_a   1.000
_cell.length_b   1.000
_cell.length_c   1.000
_cell.angle_alpha   90.00
_cell.angle_beta   90.00
_cell.angle_gamma   90.00
#
_symmetry.space_group_name_H-M   'P 1'
#
loop_
_entity.id
_entity.type
_entity.pdbx_description
1 polymer ?
#
loop_
_entity_poly.entity_id
_entity_poly.type
_entity_poly.pdbx_seq_one_letter_code
_entity_poly.pdbx_strand_id
1 'polypeptide(L)'
;MPESIVPVVRESKRSEYAHSYYQGLLVEIGNLRKFNTFVPSQDKNKTFLTKPLSEYVTVHKIYPFSYDHLVKRVQTIDVVWFNERKMPDSFFEVEHSSDINNSLLKFIELQDLNVHFRIVADKNRKKEYHSKLSNNAFKPISERVRFIDYETLSALHSKTIEISLLQERI
;
A
#
# COMPACT_ATOMS: atom_id res chain seq x y z
N MET A 1 -30.41 13.51 -27.37
CA MET A 1 -29.03 13.05 -27.58
C MET A 1 -28.35 13.05 -26.22
N PRO A 2 -27.97 11.90 -25.63
CA PRO A 2 -27.12 11.92 -24.44
C PRO A 2 -25.65 11.76 -24.88
N GLU A 3 -24.87 12.82 -24.72
CA GLU A 3 -23.42 12.82 -24.86
C GLU A 3 -22.74 12.24 -23.59
N SER A 4 -21.67 11.46 -23.79
CA SER A 4 -20.44 11.44 -22.96
C SER A 4 -20.28 10.58 -21.68
N ILE A 5 -20.89 9.40 -21.54
CA ILE A 5 -20.63 8.51 -20.36
C ILE A 5 -19.40 7.58 -20.56
N VAL A 6 -18.89 7.44 -21.79
CA VAL A 6 -17.96 6.35 -22.17
C VAL A 6 -16.48 6.50 -21.72
N PRO A 7 -15.85 7.68 -21.63
CA PRO A 7 -14.41 7.78 -21.32
C PRO A 7 -14.09 7.57 -19.84
N VAL A 8 -14.93 8.07 -18.92
CA VAL A 8 -14.72 8.01 -17.46
C VAL A 8 -14.73 6.56 -16.92
N VAL A 9 -15.56 5.70 -17.52
CA VAL A 9 -15.69 4.29 -17.12
C VAL A 9 -14.46 3.45 -17.51
N ARG A 10 -13.74 3.83 -18.57
CA ARG A 10 -12.52 3.10 -19.00
C ARG A 10 -11.29 3.46 -18.16
N GLU A 11 -11.18 4.73 -17.78
CA GLU A 11 -10.07 5.23 -16.97
C GLU A 11 -10.14 4.72 -15.51
N SER A 12 -11.35 4.69 -14.93
CA SER A 12 -11.58 4.11 -13.60
C SER A 12 -11.22 2.62 -13.52
N LYS A 13 -11.60 1.81 -14.52
CA LYS A 13 -11.19 0.40 -14.57
C LYS A 13 -9.67 0.25 -14.68
N ARG A 14 -9.01 1.05 -15.54
CA ARG A 14 -7.55 1.01 -15.69
C ARG A 14 -6.83 1.40 -14.40
N SER A 15 -7.35 2.39 -13.69
CA SER A 15 -6.87 2.82 -12.36
C SER A 15 -7.03 1.70 -11.33
N GLU A 16 -8.18 1.00 -11.32
CA GLU A 16 -8.43 -0.12 -10.42
C GLU A 16 -7.49 -1.30 -10.66
N TYR A 17 -7.26 -1.67 -11.93
CA TYR A 17 -6.27 -2.71 -12.28
C TYR A 17 -4.85 -2.30 -11.90
N ALA A 18 -4.50 -1.01 -12.05
CA ALA A 18 -3.20 -0.51 -11.61
C ALA A 18 -3.09 -0.54 -10.08
N HIS A 19 -4.17 -0.26 -9.35
CA HIS A 19 -4.22 -0.29 -7.88
C HIS A 19 -3.94 -1.70 -7.35
N SER A 20 -4.69 -2.70 -7.81
CA SER A 20 -4.49 -4.09 -7.40
C SER A 20 -3.12 -4.63 -7.83
N TYR A 21 -2.59 -4.18 -8.97
CA TYR A 21 -1.26 -4.56 -9.42
C TYR A 21 -0.17 -4.14 -8.43
N TYR A 22 -0.11 -2.86 -8.04
CA TYR A 22 0.90 -2.40 -7.09
C TYR A 22 0.68 -2.93 -5.67
N GLN A 23 -0.58 -3.16 -5.24
CA GLN A 23 -0.86 -3.88 -4.00
C GLN A 23 -0.21 -5.28 -4.02
N GLY A 24 -0.36 -6.01 -5.12
CA GLY A 24 0.22 -7.34 -5.28
C GLY A 24 1.74 -7.35 -5.24
N LEU A 25 2.40 -6.39 -5.90
CA LEU A 25 3.87 -6.26 -5.82
C LEU A 25 4.33 -6.06 -4.38
N LEU A 26 3.65 -5.21 -3.61
CA LEU A 26 3.95 -4.97 -2.20
C LEU A 26 3.75 -6.22 -1.34
N VAL A 27 2.68 -6.99 -1.60
CA VAL A 27 2.41 -8.25 -0.91
C VAL A 27 3.52 -9.27 -1.18
N GLU A 28 3.92 -9.46 -2.45
CA GLU A 28 5.00 -10.38 -2.80
C GLU A 28 6.33 -9.96 -2.19
N ILE A 29 6.71 -8.67 -2.27
CA ILE A 29 7.92 -8.16 -1.62
C ILE A 29 7.88 -8.44 -0.11
N GLY A 30 6.76 -8.14 0.55
CA GLY A 30 6.60 -8.35 1.99
C GLY A 30 6.78 -9.82 2.38
N ASN A 31 6.14 -10.73 1.63
CA ASN A 31 6.26 -12.18 1.85
C ASN A 31 7.69 -12.69 1.66
N LEU A 32 8.37 -12.26 0.58
CA LEU A 32 9.76 -12.62 0.31
C LEU A 32 10.69 -12.13 1.43
N ARG A 33 10.39 -10.96 2.00
CA ARG A 33 11.08 -10.39 3.17
C ARG A 33 10.63 -10.96 4.52
N LYS A 34 9.81 -12.02 4.52
CA LYS A 34 9.33 -12.74 5.71
C LYS A 34 8.38 -11.94 6.62
N PHE A 35 7.77 -10.88 6.10
CA PHE A 35 6.65 -10.22 6.78
C PHE A 35 5.36 -11.00 6.58
N ASN A 36 4.43 -10.88 7.51
CA ASN A 36 3.05 -11.25 7.26
C ASN A 36 2.32 -10.08 6.60
N THR A 37 1.54 -10.34 5.56
CA THR A 37 0.97 -9.33 4.68
C THR A 37 -0.55 -9.40 4.71
N PHE A 38 -1.17 -8.23 4.71
CA PHE A 38 -2.62 -8.05 4.74
C PHE A 38 -3.04 -7.03 3.69
N VAL A 39 -4.20 -7.27 3.07
CA VAL A 39 -4.93 -6.29 2.25
C VAL A 39 -6.37 -6.16 2.77
N PRO A 40 -7.03 -5.00 2.58
CA PRO A 40 -8.40 -4.80 3.02
C PRO A 40 -9.40 -5.79 2.40
N SER A 41 -10.53 -5.99 3.10
CA SER A 41 -11.57 -6.93 2.67
C SER A 41 -12.22 -6.55 1.33
N GLN A 42 -12.28 -5.26 0.99
CA GLN A 42 -12.78 -4.79 -0.29
C GLN A 42 -11.84 -5.12 -1.47
N ASP A 43 -10.55 -5.32 -1.19
CA ASP A 43 -9.53 -5.53 -2.23
C ASP A 43 -9.14 -7.00 -2.41
N LYS A 44 -9.43 -7.85 -1.43
CA LYS A 44 -9.01 -9.27 -1.41
C LYS A 44 -9.39 -10.09 -2.66
N ASN A 45 -10.47 -9.71 -3.35
CA ASN A 45 -10.95 -10.40 -4.56
C ASN A 45 -10.49 -9.74 -5.86
N LYS A 46 -9.79 -8.59 -5.79
CA LYS A 46 -9.23 -7.93 -6.97
C LYS A 46 -8.11 -8.79 -7.53
N THR A 47 -8.06 -8.88 -8.87
CA THR A 47 -7.06 -9.68 -9.57
C THR A 47 -5.69 -9.02 -9.50
N PHE A 48 -4.68 -9.80 -9.12
CA PHE A 48 -3.27 -9.51 -9.27
C PHE A 48 -2.64 -10.59 -10.16
N LEU A 49 -2.12 -10.18 -11.32
CA LEU A 49 -1.66 -11.10 -12.37
C LEU A 49 -2.75 -12.09 -12.80
N THR A 50 -2.70 -13.34 -12.31
CA THR A 50 -3.62 -14.42 -12.68
C THR A 50 -4.57 -14.84 -11.57
N LYS A 51 -4.35 -14.38 -10.33
CA LYS A 51 -5.05 -14.83 -9.12
C LYS A 51 -5.57 -13.64 -8.31
N PRO A 52 -6.57 -13.82 -7.44
CA PRO A 52 -7.00 -12.76 -6.53
C PRO A 52 -5.94 -12.47 -5.46
N LEU A 53 -5.86 -11.22 -4.98
CA LEU A 53 -4.92 -10.81 -3.92
C LEU A 53 -5.01 -11.68 -2.65
N SER A 54 -6.19 -12.20 -2.35
CA SER A 54 -6.42 -13.13 -1.24
C SER A 54 -5.58 -14.41 -1.30
N GLU A 55 -5.14 -14.85 -2.48
CA GLU A 55 -4.25 -16.02 -2.61
C GLU A 55 -2.77 -15.68 -2.34
N TYR A 56 -2.41 -14.39 -2.31
CA TYR A 56 -1.04 -13.94 -2.11
C TYR A 56 -0.79 -13.47 -0.67
N VAL A 57 -1.80 -12.93 0.02
CA VAL A 57 -1.64 -12.46 1.39
C VAL A 57 -1.47 -13.62 2.37
N THR A 58 -0.74 -13.36 3.46
CA THR A 58 -0.53 -14.35 4.54
C THR A 58 -1.45 -14.11 5.74
N VAL A 59 -2.14 -12.96 5.80
CA VAL A 59 -3.08 -12.60 6.86
C VAL A 59 -4.45 -12.29 6.25
N HIS A 60 -5.46 -13.10 6.56
CA HIS A 60 -6.84 -12.87 6.09
C HIS A 60 -7.71 -12.11 7.09
N LYS A 61 -7.36 -12.18 8.39
CA LYS A 61 -7.99 -11.43 9.47
C LYS A 61 -6.90 -10.67 10.20
N ILE A 62 -7.01 -9.35 10.23
CA ILE A 62 -6.03 -8.49 10.89
C ILE A 62 -5.84 -8.91 12.35
N TYR A 63 -4.63 -8.80 12.85
CA TYR A 63 -4.34 -9.10 14.25
C TYR A 63 -4.97 -8.04 15.18
N PRO A 64 -5.47 -8.43 16.37
CA PRO A 64 -5.91 -7.50 17.39
C PRO A 64 -4.71 -6.93 18.16
N PHE A 65 -3.81 -6.23 17.45
CA PHE A 65 -2.53 -5.76 18.00
C PHE A 65 -2.65 -4.54 18.93
N SER A 66 -3.82 -3.91 18.98
CA SER A 66 -4.08 -2.69 19.76
C SER A 66 -5.60 -2.49 19.96
N TYR A 67 -6.00 -1.30 20.42
CA TYR A 67 -7.39 -0.89 20.58
C TYR A 67 -8.20 -1.01 19.29
N ASP A 68 -9.47 -1.37 19.43
CA ASP A 68 -10.38 -1.64 18.30
C ASP A 68 -10.43 -0.51 17.26
N HIS A 69 -10.43 0.74 17.68
CA HIS A 69 -10.49 1.88 16.75
C HIS A 69 -9.23 2.02 15.91
N LEU A 70 -8.04 1.76 16.48
CA LEU A 70 -6.78 1.74 15.74
C LEU A 70 -6.71 0.56 14.79
N VAL A 71 -7.14 -0.62 15.24
CA VAL A 71 -7.19 -1.82 14.39
C VAL A 71 -8.15 -1.59 13.21
N LYS A 72 -9.34 -1.03 13.44
CA LYS A 72 -10.28 -0.64 12.38
C LYS A 72 -9.67 0.38 11.43
N ARG A 73 -8.88 1.33 11.92
CA ARG A 73 -8.21 2.30 11.06
C ARG A 73 -7.16 1.64 10.18
N VAL A 74 -6.32 0.76 10.74
CA VAL A 74 -5.31 0.00 9.98
C VAL A 74 -5.96 -0.94 8.95
N GLN A 75 -7.16 -1.48 9.20
CA GLN A 75 -7.89 -2.28 8.20
C GLN A 75 -8.23 -1.51 6.91
N THR A 76 -8.17 -0.18 6.93
CA THR A 76 -8.43 0.68 5.76
C THR A 76 -7.18 1.03 4.96
N ILE A 77 -6.01 0.54 5.39
CA ILE A 77 -4.73 0.73 4.68
C ILE A 77 -4.60 -0.29 3.56
N ASP A 78 -4.24 0.16 2.36
CA ASP A 78 -4.22 -0.67 1.14
C ASP A 78 -3.35 -1.92 1.26
N VAL A 79 -2.16 -1.81 1.88
CA VAL A 79 -1.32 -2.97 2.23
C VAL A 79 -0.67 -2.74 3.58
N VAL A 80 -0.69 -3.77 4.42
CA VAL A 80 -0.05 -3.76 5.74
C VAL A 80 0.94 -4.90 5.84
N TRP A 81 2.16 -4.60 6.30
CA TRP A 81 3.14 -5.60 6.71
C TRP A 81 3.17 -5.70 8.23
N PHE A 82 3.18 -6.92 8.74
CA PHE A 82 3.34 -7.27 10.14
C PHE A 82 4.65 -8.03 10.31
N ASN A 83 5.37 -7.71 11.38
CA ASN A 83 6.55 -8.47 11.79
C ASN A 83 6.17 -9.81 12.45
N GLU A 84 7.19 -10.61 12.79
CA GLU A 84 7.05 -11.91 13.45
C GLU A 84 6.23 -11.87 14.76
N ARG A 85 6.21 -10.71 15.45
CA ARG A 85 5.45 -10.50 16.69
C ARG A 85 4.01 -10.08 16.44
N LYS A 86 3.54 -10.15 15.19
CA LYS A 86 2.20 -9.75 14.75
C LYS A 86 1.90 -8.26 14.98
N MET A 87 2.95 -7.46 15.11
CA MET A 87 2.84 -6.00 15.22
C MET A 87 3.02 -5.35 13.84
N PRO A 88 2.28 -4.27 13.54
CA PRO A 88 2.51 -3.50 12.32
C PRO A 88 3.98 -3.06 12.18
N ASP A 89 4.51 -3.22 10.98
CA ASP A 89 5.86 -2.75 10.61
C ASP A 89 5.78 -1.62 9.58
N SER A 90 4.99 -1.82 8.52
CA SER A 90 4.91 -0.90 7.39
C SER A 90 3.47 -0.78 6.88
N PHE A 91 3.08 0.45 6.54
CA PHE A 91 1.79 0.79 5.95
C PHE A 91 1.99 1.42 4.59
N PHE A 92 1.26 0.93 3.60
CA PHE A 92 1.34 1.41 2.23
C PHE A 92 -0.04 1.86 1.75
N GLU A 93 -0.09 3.07 1.20
CA GLU A 93 -1.24 3.60 0.47
C GLU A 93 -0.86 3.76 -0.99
N VAL A 94 -1.63 3.13 -1.89
CA VAL A 94 -1.40 3.16 -3.34
C VAL A 94 -2.30 4.22 -3.95
N GLU A 95 -1.72 5.32 -4.39
CA GLU A 95 -2.41 6.55 -4.73
C GLU A 95 -2.40 6.81 -6.25
N HIS A 96 -3.45 6.34 -6.94
CA HIS A 96 -3.63 6.59 -8.38
C HIS A 96 -4.31 7.92 -8.67
N SER A 97 -5.61 8.01 -8.37
CA SER A 97 -6.46 9.18 -8.64
C SER A 97 -7.01 9.81 -7.37
N SER A 98 -6.85 9.15 -6.23
CA SER A 98 -7.27 9.63 -4.91
C SER A 98 -6.31 10.68 -4.35
N ASP A 99 -6.79 11.43 -3.37
CA ASP A 99 -6.07 12.54 -2.77
C ASP A 99 -5.03 12.03 -1.74
N ILE A 100 -3.74 12.28 -1.99
CA ILE A 100 -2.62 11.99 -1.06
C ILE A 100 -2.88 12.52 0.36
N ASN A 101 -3.63 13.61 0.50
CA ASN A 101 -4.00 14.18 1.79
C ASN A 101 -4.83 13.19 2.63
N ASN A 102 -5.72 12.41 2.00
CA ASN A 102 -6.49 11.38 2.69
C ASN A 102 -5.58 10.30 3.26
N SER A 103 -4.57 9.87 2.52
CA SER A 103 -3.55 8.95 3.01
C SER A 103 -2.76 9.52 4.19
N LEU A 104 -2.38 10.80 4.12
CA LEU A 104 -1.70 11.46 5.24
C LEU A 104 -2.60 11.59 6.48
N LEU A 105 -3.90 11.84 6.30
CA LEU A 105 -4.89 11.84 7.39
C LEU A 105 -5.04 10.45 8.03
N LYS A 106 -4.98 9.37 7.25
CA LYS A 106 -4.92 8.00 7.80
C LYS A 106 -3.68 7.81 8.68
N PHE A 107 -2.52 8.27 8.20
CA PHE A 107 -1.25 8.07 8.91
C PHE A 107 -1.13 8.88 10.20
N ILE A 108 -1.64 10.12 10.24
CA ILE A 108 -1.55 10.94 11.45
C ILE A 108 -2.41 10.39 12.59
N GLU A 109 -3.54 9.75 12.28
CA GLU A 109 -4.36 9.03 13.28
C GLU A 109 -3.64 7.80 13.86
N LEU A 110 -2.61 7.31 13.16
CA LEU A 110 -1.80 6.15 13.54
C LEU A 110 -0.39 6.54 14.00
N GLN A 111 -0.16 7.84 14.27
CA GLN A 111 1.17 8.39 14.53
C GLN A 111 1.88 7.72 15.72
N ASP A 112 1.15 7.25 16.72
CA ASP A 112 1.71 6.62 17.93
C ASP A 112 2.23 5.20 17.69
N LEU A 113 1.92 4.60 16.53
CA LEU A 113 2.49 3.32 16.14
C LEU A 113 3.91 3.53 15.59
N ASN A 114 4.85 2.68 16.02
CA ASN A 114 6.20 2.66 15.46
C ASN A 114 6.21 1.92 14.13
N VAL A 115 5.79 2.61 13.06
CA VAL A 115 5.61 2.05 11.72
C VAL A 115 6.27 2.92 10.66
N HIS A 116 6.61 2.30 9.53
CA HIS A 116 7.02 2.97 8.31
C HIS A 116 5.80 3.32 7.45
N PHE A 117 5.54 4.61 7.27
CA PHE A 117 4.48 5.07 6.37
C PHE A 117 5.01 5.23 4.95
N ARG A 118 4.28 4.72 3.96
CA ARG A 118 4.66 4.76 2.55
C ARG A 118 3.50 5.18 1.67
N ILE A 119 3.72 6.19 0.84
CA ILE A 119 2.83 6.54 -0.27
C ILE A 119 3.45 6.00 -1.55
N VAL A 120 2.69 5.20 -2.27
CA VAL A 120 3.09 4.62 -3.54
C VAL A 120 2.25 5.26 -4.64
N ALA A 121 2.88 6.00 -5.56
CA ALA A 121 2.12 6.74 -6.58
C ALA A 121 2.93 6.95 -7.86
N ASP A 122 2.30 7.53 -8.88
CA ASP A 122 3.03 7.99 -10.07
C ASP A 122 4.06 9.08 -9.70
N LYS A 123 5.24 9.03 -10.32
CA LYS A 123 6.36 9.94 -10.05
C LYS A 123 5.97 11.42 -10.19
N ASN A 124 5.04 11.75 -11.08
CA ASN A 124 4.56 13.11 -11.29
C ASN A 124 3.84 13.68 -10.05
N ARG A 125 3.34 12.81 -9.16
CA ARG A 125 2.68 13.20 -7.90
C ARG A 125 3.66 13.51 -6.76
N LYS A 126 4.97 13.34 -6.96
CA LYS A 126 5.98 13.59 -5.93
C LYS A 126 5.97 15.03 -5.42
N LYS A 127 5.70 16.01 -6.29
CA LYS A 127 5.58 17.43 -5.89
C LYS A 127 4.34 17.66 -5.01
N GLU A 128 3.21 17.07 -5.38
CA GLU A 128 1.96 17.09 -4.61
C GLU A 128 2.18 16.49 -3.21
N TYR A 129 2.83 15.32 -3.15
CA TYR A 129 3.25 14.67 -1.91
C TYR A 129 4.05 15.61 -0.99
N HIS A 130 5.11 16.22 -1.50
CA HIS A 130 5.95 17.11 -0.71
C HIS A 130 5.18 18.34 -0.21
N SER A 131 4.33 18.92 -1.07
CA SER A 131 3.51 20.07 -0.72
C SER A 131 2.47 19.77 0.35
N LYS A 132 1.91 18.56 0.37
CA LYS A 132 0.92 18.16 1.37
C LYS A 132 1.59 17.80 2.69
N LEU A 133 2.68 17.03 2.65
CA LEU A 133 3.41 16.61 3.85
C LEU A 133 4.06 17.77 4.60
N SER A 134 4.37 18.89 3.93
CA SER A 134 4.93 20.08 4.58
C SER A 134 3.93 20.84 5.46
N ASN A 135 2.64 20.48 5.43
CA ASN A 135 1.65 21.06 6.33
C ASN A 135 1.99 20.72 7.79
N ASN A 136 1.91 21.71 8.68
CA ASN A 136 2.17 21.56 10.11
C ASN A 136 1.35 20.45 10.77
N ALA A 137 0.14 20.15 10.26
CA ALA A 137 -0.69 19.06 10.75
C ALA A 137 -0.01 17.68 10.65
N PHE A 138 0.90 17.48 9.69
CA PHE A 138 1.60 16.21 9.47
C PHE A 138 3.02 16.20 10.04
N LYS A 139 3.43 17.24 10.77
CA LYS A 139 4.75 17.31 11.42
C LYS A 139 5.09 16.07 12.27
N PRO A 140 4.16 15.45 13.03
CA PRO A 140 4.48 14.25 13.83
C PRO A 140 4.85 12.98 13.03
N ILE A 141 4.54 12.95 11.73
CA ILE A 141 4.79 11.81 10.85
C ILE A 141 5.77 12.12 9.72
N SER A 142 6.11 13.39 9.49
CA SER A 142 6.83 13.85 8.28
C SER A 142 8.16 13.14 8.04
N GLU A 143 8.89 12.78 9.10
CA GLU A 143 10.16 12.07 9.00
C GLU A 143 10.00 10.58 8.69
N ARG A 144 8.83 9.99 9.00
CA ARG A 144 8.53 8.56 8.85
C ARG A 144 7.77 8.24 7.56
N VAL A 145 7.11 9.22 6.95
CA VAL A 145 6.48 9.07 5.63
C VAL A 145 7.54 9.13 4.54
N ARG A 146 7.47 8.19 3.59
CA ARG A 146 8.29 8.17 2.38
C ARG A 146 7.43 7.94 1.15
N PHE A 147 7.85 8.56 0.04
CA PHE A 147 7.26 8.38 -1.27
C PHE A 147 8.03 7.32 -2.05
N ILE A 148 7.31 6.41 -2.73
CA ILE A 148 7.86 5.40 -3.62
C ILE A 148 7.13 5.55 -4.96
N ASP A 149 7.85 5.83 -6.04
CA ASP A 149 7.24 5.80 -7.37
C ASP A 149 7.06 4.37 -7.89
N TYR A 150 6.12 4.19 -8.81
CA TYR A 150 5.81 2.90 -9.42
C TYR A 150 6.99 2.22 -10.12
N GLU A 151 7.88 2.99 -10.73
CA GLU A 151 9.09 2.48 -11.39
C GLU A 151 10.03 1.87 -10.35
N THR A 152 10.25 2.59 -9.25
CA THR A 152 11.07 2.13 -8.11
C THR A 152 10.47 0.89 -7.45
N LEU A 153 9.15 0.85 -7.25
CA LEU A 153 8.48 -0.31 -6.67
C LEU A 153 8.62 -1.56 -7.58
N SER A 154 8.39 -1.40 -8.87
CA SER A 154 8.55 -2.48 -9.85
C SER A 154 9.99 -3.00 -9.89
N ALA A 155 10.98 -2.09 -9.93
CA ALA A 155 12.39 -2.45 -9.90
C ALA A 155 12.78 -3.17 -8.58
N LEU A 156 12.22 -2.73 -7.45
CA LEU A 156 12.44 -3.37 -6.15
C LEU A 156 11.85 -4.78 -6.12
N HIS A 157 10.66 -4.97 -6.68
CA HIS A 157 10.02 -6.27 -6.79
C HIS A 157 10.88 -7.26 -7.58
N SER A 158 11.31 -6.88 -8.79
CA SER A 158 12.17 -7.72 -9.64
C SER A 158 13.46 -8.12 -8.92
N LYS A 159 14.15 -7.15 -8.30
CA LYS A 159 15.37 -7.42 -7.53
C LYS A 159 15.14 -8.33 -6.32
N THR A 160 13.99 -8.17 -5.64
CA THR A 160 13.66 -8.99 -4.47
C THR A 160 13.43 -10.45 -4.87
N ILE A 161 12.80 -10.70 -6.02
CA ILE A 161 12.65 -12.05 -6.59
C ILE A 161 14.02 -12.64 -6.94
N GLU A 162 14.86 -11.90 -7.66
CA GLU A 162 16.21 -12.35 -8.03
C GLU A 162 17.02 -12.77 -6.80
N ILE A 163 17.01 -11.93 -5.75
CA ILE A 163 17.71 -12.23 -4.49
C ILE A 163 17.14 -13.49 -3.82
N SER A 164 15.81 -13.65 -3.76
CA SER A 164 15.19 -14.83 -3.16
C SER A 164 15.60 -16.12 -3.89
N LEU A 165 15.60 -16.10 -5.23
CA LEU A 165 16.01 -17.25 -6.04
C LEU A 165 17.49 -17.60 -5.87
N LEU A 166 18.35 -16.60 -5.63
CA LEU A 166 19.76 -16.83 -5.32
C LEU A 166 19.95 -17.43 -3.92
N GLN A 167 19.16 -16.97 -2.94
CA GLN A 167 19.18 -17.49 -1.57
C GLN A 167 18.72 -18.95 -1.48
N GLU A 168 17.83 -19.40 -2.35
CA GLU A 168 17.40 -20.81 -2.42
C GLU A 168 18.47 -21.77 -2.99
N ARG A 169 19.53 -21.23 -3.60
CA ARG A 169 20.60 -22.03 -4.25
C ARG A 169 21.82 -22.25 -3.36
N ILE A 170 21.84 -21.67 -2.17
CA ILE A 170 22.91 -21.80 -1.16
C ILE A 170 22.35 -22.39 0.12
#